data_AF-A0A7Y2K764-F1
#
_entry.id   AF-A0A7Y2K764-F1
#
_cell.length_a   1.000
_cell.length_b   1.000
_cell.length_c   1.000
_cell.angle_alpha   90.00
_cell.angle_beta   90.00
_cell.angle_gamma   90.00
#
_symmetry.space_group_name_H-M   'P 1'
#
loop_
_entity.id
_entity.type
_entity.pdbx_description
1 polymer ?
#
loop_
_entity_poly.entity_id
_entity_poly.type
_entity_poly.pdbx_seq_one_letter_code
_entity_poly.pdbx_strand_id
1 'polypeptide(L)'
;YKYIKKLVSSGMNSARVNCAHDNTEVWKRMIDKIHKAKIQTGRNVKVCMDLGGPKLRTGSMRPGPKVVHLQPDRDLIGKVTSPSEVWLAPEGTEPEDDDDMIVPVSNNWLKSLEKDSIITFTDSRDKKCKLKVDKQRKPGWMAKCYDSAYVTTETVLTIKDENEAEELTTEVGEMLPLEEKIILKVGDKLILHKDQIPGDPAEYDDEGNLVIPAHISCTLPEVFGDVRVGEPIILDDGKIEGEIKSVDSERIEVTVTYAKEEGAKLKADKGINLPESKLSISGLTLKDKEDLKFVAQYADVVNVSFVNNAQDVFKLLAELKEINAEQLGIILKIETQSGFQNLPAIILAAMRHHPLGVMIARGD
;
A
#
# COMPACT_ATOMS: atom_id res chain seq x y z
N TYR A 1 -18.84 9.22 8.48
CA TYR A 1 -20.11 8.93 9.19
C TYR A 1 -21.31 8.92 8.24
N LYS A 2 -21.59 10.00 7.48
CA LYS A 2 -22.71 10.07 6.51
C LYS A 2 -22.75 8.85 5.56
N TYR A 3 -21.58 8.47 5.03
CA TYR A 3 -21.44 7.30 4.16
C TYR A 3 -21.83 5.98 4.84
N ILE A 4 -21.27 5.69 6.02
CA ILE A 4 -21.59 4.49 6.81
C ILE A 4 -23.10 4.40 7.10
N LYS A 5 -23.73 5.51 7.49
CA LYS A 5 -25.19 5.54 7.72
C LYS A 5 -25.97 5.15 6.46
N LYS A 6 -25.58 5.66 5.29
CA LYS A 6 -26.20 5.31 4.01
C LYS A 6 -26.08 3.81 3.75
N LEU A 7 -24.90 3.21 3.93
CA LEU A 7 -24.70 1.76 3.76
C LEU A 7 -25.60 0.93 4.68
N VAL A 8 -25.69 1.29 5.97
CA VAL A 8 -26.58 0.61 6.92
C VAL A 8 -28.05 0.76 6.48
N SER A 9 -28.47 1.97 6.13
CA SER A 9 -29.82 2.25 5.61
C SER A 9 -30.13 1.57 4.28
N SER A 10 -29.12 1.26 3.47
CA SER A 10 -29.27 0.53 2.20
C SER A 10 -29.33 -0.99 2.37
N GLY A 11 -28.85 -1.55 3.48
CA GLY A 11 -28.99 -2.98 3.78
C GLY A 11 -27.76 -3.69 4.34
N MET A 12 -26.68 -2.97 4.66
CA MET A 12 -25.49 -3.59 5.23
C MET A 12 -25.80 -4.33 6.54
N ASN A 13 -25.59 -5.65 6.59
CA ASN A 13 -25.81 -6.50 7.77
C ASN A 13 -24.54 -6.76 8.60
N SER A 14 -23.38 -6.62 7.97
CA SER A 14 -22.08 -6.77 8.62
C SER A 14 -21.11 -5.72 8.09
N ALA A 15 -20.29 -5.17 8.97
CA ALA A 15 -19.19 -4.28 8.63
C ALA A 15 -17.87 -5.01 8.90
N ARG A 16 -17.09 -5.24 7.84
CA ARG A 16 -15.76 -5.85 7.92
C ARG A 16 -14.70 -4.77 8.20
N VAL A 17 -13.88 -4.97 9.23
CA VAL A 17 -12.69 -4.16 9.53
C VAL A 17 -11.47 -5.04 9.28
N ASN A 18 -10.54 -4.60 8.42
CA ASN A 18 -9.35 -5.36 8.06
C ASN A 18 -8.17 -4.94 8.96
N CYS A 19 -7.70 -5.83 9.83
CA CYS A 19 -6.61 -5.57 10.77
C CYS A 19 -5.21 -5.72 10.16
N ALA A 20 -5.12 -6.06 8.88
CA ALA A 20 -3.85 -6.03 8.14
C ALA A 20 -3.31 -4.60 7.95
N HIS A 21 -4.16 -3.58 8.10
CA HIS A 21 -3.80 -2.17 7.98
C HIS A 21 -4.30 -1.39 9.20
N ASP A 22 -3.80 -0.17 9.35
CA ASP A 22 -4.13 0.75 10.44
C ASP A 22 -3.82 0.20 11.84
N ASN A 23 -4.38 0.85 12.88
CA ASN A 23 -4.17 0.57 14.29
C ASN A 23 -5.49 0.58 15.08
N THR A 24 -5.39 0.25 16.36
CA THR A 24 -6.53 0.14 17.29
C THR A 24 -7.36 1.42 17.39
N GLU A 25 -6.75 2.60 17.31
CA GLU A 25 -7.41 3.90 17.38
C GLU A 25 -8.32 4.11 16.16
N VAL A 26 -7.80 3.79 14.97
CA VAL A 26 -8.53 3.90 13.71
C VAL A 26 -9.68 2.89 13.66
N TRP A 27 -9.44 1.63 14.03
CA TRP A 27 -10.47 0.59 14.08
C TRP A 27 -11.59 0.98 15.06
N LYS A 28 -11.24 1.48 16.25
CA LYS A 28 -12.22 1.95 17.24
C LYS A 28 -13.11 3.05 16.69
N ARG A 29 -12.53 4.04 16.00
CA ARG A 29 -13.29 5.13 15.35
C ARG A 29 -14.24 4.61 14.27
N MET A 30 -13.87 3.57 13.53
CA MET A 30 -14.77 2.94 12.55
C MET A 30 -15.94 2.25 13.24
N ILE A 31 -15.66 1.46 14.28
CA ILE A 31 -16.64 0.71 15.07
C ILE A 31 -17.65 1.66 15.75
N ASP A 32 -17.19 2.76 16.33
CA ASP A 32 -18.06 3.76 16.96
C ASP A 32 -19.03 4.40 15.96
N LYS A 33 -18.57 4.65 14.73
CA LYS A 33 -19.43 5.16 13.66
C LYS A 33 -20.47 4.12 13.24
N ILE A 34 -20.11 2.84 13.23
CA ILE A 34 -21.03 1.72 12.92
C ILE A 34 -22.09 1.60 14.02
N HIS A 35 -21.70 1.61 15.31
CA HIS A 35 -22.62 1.59 16.44
C HIS A 35 -23.57 2.78 16.43
N LYS A 36 -23.07 3.98 16.14
CA LYS A 36 -23.90 5.17 15.99
C LYS A 36 -24.92 5.04 14.83
N ALA A 37 -24.52 4.41 13.72
CA ALA A 37 -25.43 4.17 12.60
C ALA A 37 -26.48 3.09 12.92
N LYS A 38 -26.09 2.02 13.62
CA LYS A 38 -26.97 0.96 14.14
C LYS A 38 -28.11 1.55 14.97
N ILE A 39 -27.79 2.37 15.97
CA ILE A 39 -28.77 3.02 16.86
C ILE A 39 -29.74 3.91 16.07
N GLN A 40 -29.23 4.73 15.15
CA GLN A 40 -30.07 5.69 14.42
C GLN A 40 -30.98 5.06 13.36
N THR A 41 -30.58 3.93 12.80
CA THR A 41 -31.34 3.27 11.73
C THR A 41 -32.24 2.17 12.25
N GLY A 42 -32.06 1.74 13.51
CA GLY A 42 -32.75 0.60 14.10
C GLY A 42 -32.37 -0.75 13.48
N ARG A 43 -31.39 -0.78 12.57
CA ARG A 43 -30.94 -2.01 11.91
C ARG A 43 -29.84 -2.67 12.71
N ASN A 44 -29.85 -4.00 12.76
CA ASN A 44 -28.77 -4.76 13.36
C ASN A 44 -27.63 -4.91 12.35
N VAL A 45 -26.43 -4.48 12.76
CA VAL A 45 -25.20 -4.62 11.98
C VAL A 45 -24.17 -5.28 12.88
N LYS A 46 -23.54 -6.33 12.37
CA LYS A 46 -22.46 -7.06 13.05
C LYS A 46 -21.09 -6.48 12.68
N VAL A 47 -20.17 -6.41 13.62
CA VAL A 47 -18.77 -6.04 13.37
C VAL A 47 -17.95 -7.31 13.21
N CYS A 48 -17.40 -7.51 12.02
CA CYS A 48 -16.49 -8.62 11.73
C CYS A 48 -15.07 -8.06 11.59
N MET A 49 -14.13 -8.50 12.41
CA MET A 49 -12.73 -8.04 12.33
C MET A 49 -11.87 -9.15 11.74
N ASP A 50 -11.11 -8.81 10.70
CA ASP A 50 -10.30 -9.75 9.91
C ASP A 50 -8.84 -9.63 10.31
N LEU A 51 -8.31 -10.67 10.97
CA LEU A 51 -6.91 -10.69 11.40
C LEU A 51 -5.97 -10.72 10.20
N GLY A 52 -4.80 -10.11 10.38
CA GLY A 52 -3.82 -9.94 9.32
C GLY A 52 -3.34 -11.28 8.78
N GLY A 53 -3.04 -12.22 9.69
CA GLY A 53 -2.44 -13.50 9.34
C GLY A 53 -0.99 -13.35 8.85
N PRO A 54 -0.32 -14.48 8.54
CA PRO A 54 1.04 -14.52 8.02
C PRO A 54 1.10 -14.12 6.54
N LYS A 55 0.75 -12.87 6.22
CA LYS A 55 0.81 -12.36 4.85
C LYS A 55 2.26 -12.11 4.45
N LEU A 56 2.73 -12.89 3.48
CA LEU A 56 4.00 -12.64 2.84
C LEU A 56 3.85 -11.53 1.79
N ARG A 57 4.55 -10.42 2.02
CA ARG A 57 4.56 -9.23 1.15
C ARG A 57 5.97 -8.72 0.97
N THR A 58 6.19 -7.94 -0.09
CA THR A 58 7.42 -7.18 -0.26
C THR A 58 7.55 -6.12 0.83
N GLY A 59 8.78 -5.90 1.30
CA GLY A 59 9.13 -4.88 2.28
C GLY A 59 9.12 -3.47 1.70
N SER A 60 9.73 -2.54 2.40
CA SER A 60 9.82 -1.15 1.96
C SER A 60 10.75 -0.99 0.74
N MET A 61 10.52 0.07 -0.02
CA MET A 61 11.43 0.54 -1.08
C MET A 61 12.28 1.69 -0.54
N ARG A 62 13.48 1.89 -1.09
CA ARG A 62 14.22 3.14 -0.85
C ARG A 62 13.33 4.32 -1.28
N PRO A 63 13.24 5.39 -0.45
CA PRO A 63 12.54 6.59 -0.87
C PRO A 63 13.20 7.20 -2.10
N GLY A 64 12.42 7.42 -3.16
CA GLY A 64 12.94 8.03 -4.38
C GLY A 64 13.22 9.52 -4.23
N PRO A 65 13.65 10.16 -5.32
CA PRO A 65 13.88 11.59 -5.31
C PRO A 65 12.58 12.32 -4.97
N LYS A 66 12.70 13.35 -4.13
CA LYS A 66 11.62 14.30 -3.81
C LYS A 66 11.48 15.28 -4.97
N VAL A 67 10.81 14.85 -6.04
CA VAL A 67 10.63 15.63 -7.26
C VAL A 67 9.23 15.45 -7.83
N VAL A 68 8.65 16.53 -8.32
CA VAL A 68 7.44 16.53 -9.14
C VAL A 68 7.84 16.79 -10.58
N HIS A 69 7.56 15.84 -11.47
CA HIS A 69 7.76 16.00 -12.91
C HIS A 69 6.47 16.49 -13.55
N LEU A 70 6.44 17.77 -13.90
CA LEU A 70 5.36 18.38 -14.66
C LEU A 70 5.56 18.03 -16.13
N GLN A 71 4.67 17.20 -16.67
CA GLN A 71 4.76 16.70 -18.05
C GLN A 71 3.46 17.03 -18.81
N PRO A 72 3.42 18.13 -19.56
CA PRO A 72 2.30 18.44 -20.43
C PRO A 72 2.27 17.48 -21.63
N ASP A 73 1.07 17.12 -22.08
CA ASP A 73 0.86 16.32 -23.28
C ASP A 73 1.24 17.11 -24.54
N ARG A 74 1.81 16.40 -25.52
CA ARG A 74 2.25 16.98 -26.79
C ARG A 74 1.79 16.15 -27.98
N ASP A 75 1.52 16.81 -29.09
CA ASP A 75 1.29 16.14 -30.37
C ASP A 75 2.60 15.63 -30.99
N LEU A 76 2.47 14.95 -32.15
CA LEU A 76 3.60 14.34 -32.87
C LEU A 76 4.66 15.36 -33.34
N ILE A 77 4.35 16.66 -33.36
CA ILE A 77 5.28 17.73 -33.75
C ILE A 77 5.75 18.54 -32.54
N GLY A 78 5.43 18.11 -31.31
CA GLY A 78 5.92 18.67 -30.06
C GLY A 78 5.13 19.87 -29.54
N LYS A 79 3.96 20.19 -30.11
CA LYS A 79 3.09 21.26 -29.62
C LYS A 79 2.26 20.75 -28.44
N VAL A 80 2.18 21.55 -27.38
CA VAL A 80 1.41 21.22 -26.18
C VAL A 80 -0.08 21.13 -26.52
N THR A 81 -0.70 19.99 -26.23
CA THR A 81 -2.13 19.72 -26.40
C THR A 81 -2.90 19.85 -25.09
N SER A 82 -2.27 19.48 -23.97
CA SER A 82 -2.82 19.62 -22.63
C SER A 82 -1.73 20.05 -21.64
N PRO A 83 -1.96 21.07 -20.79
CA PRO A 83 -1.00 21.43 -19.75
C PRO A 83 -0.97 20.37 -18.63
N SER A 84 0.17 20.29 -17.94
CA SER A 84 0.26 19.56 -16.67
C SER A 84 -0.44 20.38 -15.59
N GLU A 85 -1.35 19.76 -14.83
CA GLU A 85 -1.97 20.41 -13.66
C GLU A 85 -1.17 20.09 -12.39
N VAL A 86 -1.02 21.07 -11.50
CA VAL A 86 -0.30 20.94 -10.23
C VAL A 86 -0.98 21.72 -9.13
N TRP A 87 -1.10 21.11 -7.96
CA TRP A 87 -1.70 21.71 -6.79
C TRP A 87 -0.63 22.35 -5.89
N LEU A 88 -0.65 23.68 -5.82
CA LEU A 88 0.15 24.46 -4.87
C LEU A 88 -0.60 24.50 -3.53
N ALA A 89 -0.05 23.85 -2.52
CA ALA A 89 -0.71 23.67 -1.22
C ALA A 89 0.29 23.82 -0.06
N PRO A 90 -0.16 24.00 1.19
CA PRO A 90 0.70 24.00 2.36
C PRO A 90 1.41 22.66 2.55
N GLU A 91 2.56 22.70 3.19
CA GLU A 91 3.26 21.52 3.68
C GLU A 91 2.36 20.65 4.57
N GLY A 92 2.47 19.33 4.40
CA GLY A 92 1.61 18.34 5.07
C GLY A 92 0.23 18.15 4.44
N THR A 93 -0.05 18.75 3.27
CA THR A 93 -1.28 18.45 2.51
C THR A 93 -1.17 17.05 1.90
N GLU A 94 -2.10 16.17 2.25
CA GLU A 94 -2.21 14.83 1.65
C GLU A 94 -2.98 14.88 0.32
N PRO A 95 -2.59 14.09 -0.69
CA PRO A 95 -3.34 13.95 -1.94
C PRO A 95 -4.73 13.40 -1.68
N GLU A 96 -5.73 13.90 -2.41
CA GLU A 96 -7.10 13.36 -2.35
C GLU A 96 -7.27 12.20 -3.34
N ASP A 97 -6.56 12.26 -4.47
CA ASP A 97 -6.50 11.24 -5.52
C ASP A 97 -5.04 10.85 -5.82
N ASP A 98 -4.79 9.61 -6.28
CA ASP A 98 -3.44 9.09 -6.57
C ASP A 98 -2.68 9.90 -7.64
N ASP A 99 -3.41 10.63 -8.50
CA ASP A 99 -2.85 11.44 -9.59
C ASP A 99 -2.59 12.90 -9.17
N ASP A 100 -2.86 13.28 -7.92
CA ASP A 100 -2.65 14.64 -7.42
C ASP A 100 -1.17 14.98 -7.33
N MET A 101 -0.68 15.80 -8.26
CA MET A 101 0.65 16.40 -8.19
C MET A 101 0.64 17.59 -7.23
N ILE A 102 1.21 17.44 -6.03
CA ILE A 102 1.27 18.50 -5.02
C ILE A 102 2.67 19.11 -4.99
N VAL A 103 2.75 20.45 -5.02
CA VAL A 103 3.96 21.22 -4.75
C VAL A 103 3.73 22.03 -3.46
N PRO A 104 4.32 21.60 -2.33
CA PRO A 104 4.22 22.27 -1.05
C PRO A 104 4.86 23.66 -1.09
N VAL A 105 4.16 24.66 -0.56
CA VAL A 105 4.63 26.05 -0.50
C VAL A 105 4.14 26.73 0.79
N SER A 106 4.77 27.85 1.16
CA SER A 106 4.40 28.54 2.40
C SER A 106 2.97 29.09 2.36
N ASN A 107 2.26 28.98 3.49
CA ASN A 107 0.90 29.51 3.67
C ASN A 107 0.80 31.01 3.40
N ASN A 108 1.86 31.77 3.69
CA ASN A 108 1.87 33.22 3.47
C ASN A 108 1.99 33.56 1.99
N TRP A 109 2.83 32.83 1.25
CA TRP A 109 2.98 33.02 -0.19
C TRP A 109 1.75 32.54 -0.97
N LEU A 110 1.06 31.49 -0.52
CA LEU A 110 -0.22 31.08 -1.12
C LEU A 110 -1.30 32.17 -1.06
N LYS A 111 -1.26 33.04 -0.05
CA LYS A 111 -2.23 34.16 0.10
C LYS A 111 -1.98 35.28 -0.90
N SER A 112 -0.75 35.41 -1.45
CA SER A 112 -0.44 36.39 -2.49
C SER A 112 -0.76 35.90 -3.90
N LEU A 113 -1.19 34.64 -4.06
CA LEU A 113 -1.62 34.13 -5.37
C LEU A 113 -3.08 34.50 -5.66
N GLU A 114 -3.31 34.92 -6.89
CA GLU A 114 -4.63 35.14 -7.45
C GLU A 114 -4.81 34.33 -8.73
N LYS A 115 -6.04 34.31 -9.25
CA LYS A 115 -6.30 33.68 -10.55
C LYS A 115 -5.47 34.39 -11.62
N ASP A 116 -4.90 33.60 -12.54
CA ASP A 116 -4.05 34.05 -13.64
C ASP A 116 -2.66 34.58 -13.23
N SER A 117 -2.28 34.56 -11.95
CA SER A 117 -0.91 34.85 -11.51
C SER A 117 0.10 33.95 -12.24
N ILE A 118 1.22 34.54 -12.66
CA ILE A 118 2.32 33.83 -13.33
C ILE A 118 3.43 33.60 -12.32
N ILE A 119 3.74 32.33 -12.08
CA ILE A 119 4.84 31.90 -11.23
C ILE A 119 5.99 31.48 -12.15
N THR A 120 7.17 32.02 -11.93
CA THR A 120 8.38 31.67 -12.66
C THR A 120 9.36 30.95 -11.75
N PHE A 121 10.07 29.97 -12.27
CA PHE A 121 11.08 29.22 -11.52
C PHE A 121 12.13 28.64 -12.47
N THR A 122 13.25 28.18 -11.91
CA THR A 122 14.26 27.39 -12.60
C THR A 122 14.16 25.96 -12.09
N ASP A 123 14.02 25.00 -13.00
CA ASP A 123 13.90 23.58 -12.65
C ASP A 123 15.26 22.95 -12.32
N SER A 124 15.29 21.70 -11.86
CA SER A 124 16.53 21.00 -11.47
C SER A 124 17.51 20.72 -12.63
N ARG A 125 17.19 21.13 -13.85
CA ARG A 125 18.03 21.03 -15.06
C ARG A 125 18.46 22.41 -15.56
N ASP A 126 18.37 23.43 -14.70
CA ASP A 126 18.64 24.84 -15.00
C ASP A 126 17.73 25.44 -16.09
N LYS A 127 16.56 24.83 -16.35
CA LYS A 127 15.60 25.34 -17.33
C LYS A 127 14.61 26.30 -16.67
N LYS A 128 14.50 27.52 -17.21
CA LYS A 128 13.46 28.48 -16.82
C LYS A 128 12.08 27.99 -17.27
N CYS A 129 11.15 27.90 -16.33
CA CYS A 129 9.80 27.39 -16.53
C CYS A 129 8.76 28.34 -15.92
N LYS A 130 7.48 28.16 -16.30
CA LYS A 130 6.36 28.96 -15.79
C LYS A 130 5.17 28.10 -15.39
N LEU A 131 4.49 28.51 -14.32
CA LEU A 131 3.16 28.04 -13.96
C LEU A 131 2.18 29.20 -14.08
N LYS A 132 0.96 28.89 -14.50
CA LYS A 132 -0.16 29.84 -14.49
C LYS A 132 -1.22 29.37 -13.52
N VAL A 133 -1.55 30.18 -12.52
CA VAL A 133 -2.62 29.86 -11.57
C VAL A 133 -3.98 29.86 -12.29
N ASP A 134 -4.77 28.80 -12.10
CA ASP A 134 -6.00 28.54 -12.86
C ASP A 134 -7.26 28.65 -12.01
N LYS A 135 -7.37 27.82 -10.96
CA LYS A 135 -8.57 27.75 -10.11
C LYS A 135 -8.19 27.50 -8.66
N GLN A 136 -9.01 28.01 -7.73
CA GLN A 136 -8.80 27.80 -6.31
C GLN A 136 -9.12 26.36 -5.92
N ARG A 137 -8.20 25.69 -5.23
CA ARG A 137 -8.38 24.32 -4.68
C ARG A 137 -7.90 24.33 -3.23
N LYS A 138 -8.83 24.36 -2.27
CA LYS A 138 -8.49 24.52 -0.84
C LYS A 138 -7.83 23.26 -0.27
N PRO A 139 -6.78 23.38 0.57
CA PRO A 139 -6.12 24.63 0.97
C PRO A 139 -5.04 25.05 -0.05
N GLY A 140 -5.32 25.94 -1.02
CA GLY A 140 -4.34 26.30 -2.04
C GLY A 140 -4.93 26.65 -3.41
N TRP A 141 -4.12 26.44 -4.45
CA TRP A 141 -4.42 26.79 -5.84
C TRP A 141 -3.99 25.69 -6.81
N MET A 142 -4.84 25.43 -7.81
CA MET A 142 -4.44 24.65 -8.97
C MET A 142 -3.76 25.55 -9.99
N ALA A 143 -2.60 25.14 -10.48
CA ALA A 143 -1.84 25.83 -11.51
C ALA A 143 -1.59 24.90 -12.71
N LYS A 144 -1.34 25.51 -13.87
CA LYS A 144 -1.07 24.83 -15.13
C LYS A 144 0.36 25.11 -15.59
N CYS A 145 1.08 24.05 -15.93
CA CYS A 145 2.40 24.12 -16.54
C CYS A 145 2.33 23.70 -18.01
N TYR A 146 2.87 24.54 -18.89
CA TYR A 146 2.98 24.25 -20.32
C TYR A 146 4.40 23.80 -20.71
N ASP A 147 5.33 23.88 -19.76
CA ASP A 147 6.69 23.40 -19.89
C ASP A 147 6.82 22.01 -19.28
N SER A 148 7.70 21.17 -19.84
CA SER A 148 8.19 20.04 -19.05
C SER A 148 9.20 20.57 -18.04
N ALA A 149 8.96 20.31 -16.75
CA ALA A 149 9.73 20.86 -15.64
C ALA A 149 9.87 19.85 -14.49
N TYR A 150 11.02 19.87 -13.81
CA TYR A 150 11.30 19.07 -12.61
C TYR A 150 11.40 19.97 -11.39
N VAL A 151 10.41 19.90 -10.51
CA VAL A 151 10.31 20.72 -9.30
C VAL A 151 10.82 19.90 -8.11
N THR A 152 11.86 20.38 -7.43
CA THR A 152 12.49 19.78 -6.25
C THR A 152 12.30 20.68 -5.03
N THR A 153 12.66 20.21 -3.84
CA THR A 153 12.64 21.04 -2.60
C THR A 153 13.60 22.24 -2.66
N GLU A 154 14.59 22.20 -3.55
CA GLU A 154 15.52 23.32 -3.79
C GLU A 154 14.97 24.34 -4.79
N THR A 155 13.82 24.06 -5.40
CA THR A 155 13.21 24.97 -6.37
C THR A 155 12.63 26.19 -5.66
N VAL A 156 13.01 27.39 -6.12
CA VAL A 156 12.43 28.66 -5.67
C VAL A 156 11.39 29.12 -6.68
N LEU A 157 10.18 29.35 -6.21
CA LEU A 157 9.06 29.88 -6.99
C LEU A 157 8.95 31.38 -6.77
N THR A 158 8.87 32.13 -7.87
CA THR A 158 8.78 33.60 -7.84
C THR A 158 7.51 34.09 -8.51
N ILE A 159 6.79 35.02 -7.88
CA ILE A 159 5.72 35.80 -8.49
C ILE A 159 6.28 37.20 -8.78
N LYS A 160 6.08 37.69 -9.99
CA LYS A 160 6.33 39.10 -10.32
C LYS A 160 4.99 39.83 -10.32
N ASP A 161 4.80 40.76 -9.39
CA ASP A 161 3.70 41.72 -9.48
C ASP A 161 4.06 42.76 -10.56
N GLU A 162 3.12 43.08 -11.45
CA GLU A 162 3.34 44.12 -12.46
C GLU A 162 3.37 45.53 -11.85
N ASN A 163 2.91 45.70 -10.60
CA ASN A 163 2.78 46.98 -9.92
C ASN A 163 3.73 47.21 -8.72
N GLU A 164 4.47 46.20 -8.26
CA GLU A 164 5.41 46.32 -7.14
C GLU A 164 6.85 45.97 -7.57
N ALA A 165 7.83 46.69 -7.02
CA ALA A 165 9.25 46.48 -7.35
C ALA A 165 9.86 45.23 -6.66
N GLU A 166 9.13 44.60 -5.73
CA GLU A 166 9.62 43.48 -4.93
C GLU A 166 9.09 42.14 -5.47
N GLU A 167 9.99 41.20 -5.71
CA GLU A 167 9.65 39.84 -6.14
C GLU A 167 9.27 38.98 -4.92
N LEU A 168 8.05 38.43 -4.91
CA LEU A 168 7.62 37.52 -3.85
C LEU A 168 8.09 36.09 -4.17
N THR A 169 8.94 35.55 -3.30
CA THR A 169 9.53 34.22 -3.45
C THR A 169 9.08 33.24 -2.37
N THR A 170 9.04 31.96 -2.70
CA THR A 170 8.93 30.85 -1.74
C THR A 170 9.82 29.70 -2.21
N GLU A 171 10.45 29.03 -1.27
CA GLU A 171 11.01 27.70 -1.50
C GLU A 171 9.89 26.65 -1.53
N VAL A 172 10.11 25.58 -2.28
CA VAL A 172 9.24 24.40 -2.26
C VAL A 172 9.49 23.62 -0.97
N GLY A 173 8.43 23.40 -0.19
CA GLY A 173 8.48 22.68 1.08
C GLY A 173 8.73 21.19 0.94
N GLU A 174 8.74 20.45 2.05
CA GLU A 174 9.03 19.02 2.03
C GLU A 174 7.98 18.24 1.21
N MET A 175 8.44 17.56 0.17
CA MET A 175 7.62 16.71 -0.69
C MET A 175 7.71 15.25 -0.26
N LEU A 176 6.63 14.51 -0.54
CA LEU A 176 6.67 13.06 -0.48
C LEU A 176 7.66 12.55 -1.55
N PRO A 177 8.59 11.66 -1.19
CA PRO A 177 9.49 11.05 -2.17
C PRO A 177 8.66 10.25 -3.18
N LEU A 178 9.09 10.25 -4.44
CA LEU A 178 8.49 9.34 -5.42
C LEU A 178 8.70 7.90 -4.93
N GLU A 179 7.65 7.08 -5.00
CA GLU A 179 7.78 5.67 -4.69
C GLU A 179 8.70 5.03 -5.73
N GLU A 180 9.91 4.64 -5.32
CA GLU A 180 10.78 3.86 -6.19
C GLU A 180 10.14 2.51 -6.48
N LYS A 181 10.47 1.99 -7.66
CA LYS A 181 9.92 0.75 -8.17
C LYS A 181 11.02 -0.02 -8.86
N ILE A 182 10.99 -1.33 -8.71
CA ILE A 182 11.87 -2.23 -9.45
C ILE A 182 11.14 -2.58 -10.75
N ILE A 183 11.78 -2.39 -11.89
CA ILE A 183 11.27 -2.85 -13.19
C ILE A 183 11.92 -4.19 -13.48
N LEU A 184 11.11 -5.24 -13.59
CA LEU A 184 11.56 -6.61 -13.83
C LEU A 184 11.07 -7.09 -15.20
N LYS A 185 11.97 -7.71 -15.95
CA LYS A 185 11.75 -8.39 -17.23
C LYS A 185 12.10 -9.87 -17.11
N VAL A 186 11.63 -10.66 -18.08
CA VAL A 186 11.97 -12.08 -18.15
C VAL A 186 13.50 -12.25 -18.26
N GLY A 187 14.07 -13.08 -17.38
CA GLY A 187 15.50 -13.33 -17.25
C GLY A 187 16.20 -12.47 -16.18
N ASP A 188 15.55 -11.42 -15.67
CA ASP A 188 16.13 -10.58 -14.62
C ASP A 188 16.28 -11.35 -13.31
N LYS A 189 17.25 -10.92 -12.51
CA LYS A 189 17.49 -11.44 -11.16
C LYS A 189 16.89 -10.50 -10.12
N LEU A 190 16.17 -11.06 -9.16
CA LEU A 190 15.66 -10.39 -7.97
C LEU A 190 16.14 -11.11 -6.72
N ILE A 191 16.69 -10.37 -5.76
CA ILE A 191 17.09 -10.91 -4.45
C ILE A 191 16.04 -10.52 -3.40
N LEU A 192 15.48 -11.51 -2.72
CA LEU A 192 14.66 -11.29 -1.53
C LEU A 192 15.51 -11.39 -0.27
N HIS A 193 15.47 -10.36 0.56
CA HIS A 193 16.20 -10.31 1.83
C HIS A 193 15.30 -10.65 3.02
N LYS A 194 15.90 -11.39 3.96
CA LYS A 194 15.28 -11.71 5.24
C LYS A 194 15.21 -10.49 6.17
N ASP A 195 16.31 -9.76 6.27
CA ASP A 195 16.37 -8.50 7.00
C ASP A 195 15.53 -7.43 6.32
N GLN A 196 14.91 -6.55 7.12
CA GLN A 196 14.03 -5.47 6.65
C GLN A 196 14.82 -4.30 6.04
N ILE A 197 15.61 -4.59 5.01
CA ILE A 197 16.31 -3.58 4.23
C ILE A 197 15.39 -3.02 3.14
N PRO A 198 15.42 -1.69 2.89
CA PRO A 198 14.71 -1.10 1.75
C PRO A 198 15.19 -1.72 0.43
N GLY A 199 14.27 -1.92 -0.51
CA GLY A 199 14.59 -2.43 -1.84
C GLY A 199 15.13 -1.35 -2.78
N ASP A 200 15.98 -1.79 -3.71
CA ASP A 200 16.63 -0.97 -4.73
C ASP A 200 16.51 -1.64 -6.12
N PRO A 201 16.43 -0.86 -7.22
CA PRO A 201 16.49 -1.39 -8.57
C PRO A 201 17.87 -1.98 -8.90
N ALA A 202 17.94 -2.75 -9.98
CA ALA A 202 19.21 -3.27 -10.48
C ALA A 202 20.13 -2.14 -10.98
N GLU A 203 21.43 -2.24 -10.68
CA GLU A 203 22.46 -1.33 -11.17
C GLU A 203 23.25 -1.97 -12.31
N TYR A 204 23.49 -1.20 -13.36
CA TYR A 204 24.22 -1.61 -14.55
C TYR A 204 25.42 -0.69 -14.77
N ASP A 205 26.51 -1.22 -15.30
CA ASP A 205 27.66 -0.41 -15.72
C ASP A 205 27.38 0.33 -17.05
N ASP A 206 28.32 1.18 -17.46
CA ASP A 206 28.23 1.94 -18.72
C ASP A 206 28.18 1.04 -19.97
N GLU A 207 28.59 -0.22 -19.84
CA GLU A 207 28.57 -1.24 -20.91
C GLU A 207 27.24 -2.04 -20.90
N GLY A 208 26.35 -1.78 -19.93
CA GLY A 208 25.06 -2.45 -19.78
C GLY A 208 25.12 -3.81 -19.08
N ASN A 209 26.25 -4.15 -18.46
CA ASN A 209 26.36 -5.38 -17.66
C ASN A 209 25.76 -5.17 -16.27
N LEU A 210 25.08 -6.18 -15.75
CA LEU A 210 24.51 -6.16 -14.41
C LEU A 210 25.63 -6.15 -13.35
N VAL A 211 25.69 -5.09 -12.55
CA VAL A 211 26.65 -4.94 -11.44
C VAL A 211 26.02 -5.39 -10.13
N ILE A 212 24.83 -4.87 -9.83
CA ILE A 212 24.08 -5.20 -8.61
C ILE A 212 22.67 -5.64 -9.01
N PRO A 213 22.26 -6.87 -8.67
CA PRO A 213 20.88 -7.32 -8.88
C PRO A 213 19.88 -6.47 -8.12
N ALA A 214 18.68 -6.32 -8.67
CA ALA A 214 17.59 -5.71 -7.93
C ALA A 214 17.30 -6.51 -6.66
N HIS A 215 16.93 -5.83 -5.57
CA HIS A 215 16.65 -6.51 -4.32
C HIS A 215 15.54 -5.85 -3.52
N ILE A 216 14.87 -6.61 -2.66
CA ILE A 216 13.84 -6.12 -1.75
C ILE A 216 13.68 -7.07 -0.57
N SER A 217 13.29 -6.59 0.60
CA SER A 217 12.98 -7.47 1.74
C SER A 217 11.57 -8.07 1.63
N CYS A 218 11.19 -8.95 2.55
CA CYS A 218 9.81 -9.43 2.68
C CYS A 218 9.34 -9.47 4.14
N THR A 219 8.04 -9.44 4.36
CA THR A 219 7.43 -9.30 5.70
C THR A 219 7.49 -10.57 6.56
N LEU A 220 7.87 -11.72 5.99
CA LEU A 220 7.82 -13.02 6.67
C LEU A 220 9.17 -13.76 6.55
N PRO A 221 10.17 -13.40 7.36
CA PRO A 221 11.53 -13.96 7.34
C PRO A 221 11.64 -15.48 7.44
N GLU A 222 10.65 -16.15 8.03
CA GLU A 222 10.72 -17.58 8.29
C GLU A 222 10.51 -18.41 7.02
N VAL A 223 9.96 -17.82 5.93
CA VAL A 223 9.80 -18.53 4.65
C VAL A 223 11.13 -18.99 4.06
N PHE A 224 12.25 -18.37 4.44
CA PHE A 224 13.61 -18.74 4.01
C PHE A 224 13.99 -20.17 4.44
N GLY A 225 13.39 -20.70 5.50
CA GLY A 225 13.56 -22.09 5.91
C GLY A 225 12.68 -23.10 5.15
N ASP A 226 11.61 -22.61 4.54
CA ASP A 226 10.53 -23.45 3.98
C ASP A 226 10.61 -23.57 2.46
N VAL A 227 11.09 -22.54 1.76
CA VAL A 227 11.23 -22.54 0.30
C VAL A 227 12.32 -23.49 -0.19
N ARG A 228 12.20 -23.97 -1.42
CA ARG A 228 13.21 -24.81 -2.08
C ARG A 228 13.60 -24.27 -3.45
N VAL A 229 14.84 -24.56 -3.84
CA VAL A 229 15.33 -24.27 -5.19
C VAL A 229 14.49 -25.01 -6.23
N GLY A 230 14.13 -24.31 -7.29
CA GLY A 230 13.26 -24.78 -8.38
C GLY A 230 11.77 -24.49 -8.16
N GLU A 231 11.35 -24.08 -6.95
CA GLU A 231 9.94 -23.74 -6.70
C GLU A 231 9.57 -22.40 -7.36
N PRO A 232 8.30 -22.26 -7.84
CA PRO A 232 7.80 -21.01 -8.36
C PRO A 232 7.51 -20.01 -7.24
N ILE A 233 7.74 -18.73 -7.54
CA ILE A 233 7.37 -17.59 -6.72
C ILE A 233 6.56 -16.59 -7.56
N ILE A 234 5.45 -16.14 -7.03
CA ILE A 234 4.50 -15.26 -7.72
C ILE A 234 4.44 -13.93 -6.95
N LEU A 235 4.59 -12.82 -7.65
CA LEU A 235 4.69 -11.48 -7.08
C LEU A 235 3.62 -10.54 -7.68
N ASP A 236 3.10 -9.64 -6.84
CA ASP A 236 2.11 -8.61 -7.22
C ASP A 236 0.90 -9.19 -7.98
N ASP A 237 0.21 -10.15 -7.34
CA ASP A 237 -1.01 -10.80 -7.83
C ASP A 237 -0.83 -11.46 -9.22
N GLY A 238 0.33 -12.07 -9.47
CA GLY A 238 0.62 -12.77 -10.72
C GLY A 238 1.13 -11.89 -11.86
N LYS A 239 1.42 -10.61 -11.60
CA LYS A 239 2.03 -9.74 -12.62
C LYS A 239 3.49 -10.08 -12.90
N ILE A 240 4.16 -10.69 -11.94
CA ILE A 240 5.53 -11.17 -12.03
C ILE A 240 5.54 -12.62 -11.52
N GLU A 241 6.15 -13.52 -12.27
CA GLU A 241 6.47 -14.86 -11.80
C GLU A 241 7.97 -15.09 -11.93
N GLY A 242 8.51 -15.89 -11.03
CA GLY A 242 9.91 -16.28 -11.03
C GLY A 242 10.10 -17.70 -10.51
N GLU A 243 11.33 -18.15 -10.64
CA GLU A 243 11.79 -19.44 -10.13
C GLU A 243 12.92 -19.19 -9.14
N ILE A 244 12.83 -19.84 -7.98
CA ILE A 244 13.86 -19.76 -6.94
C ILE A 244 15.12 -20.50 -7.41
N LYS A 245 16.23 -19.78 -7.56
CA LYS A 245 17.50 -20.34 -8.03
C LYS A 245 18.47 -20.68 -6.92
N SER A 246 18.45 -19.92 -5.83
CA SER A 246 19.25 -20.22 -4.65
C SER A 246 18.55 -19.71 -3.39
N VAL A 247 18.83 -20.36 -2.26
CA VAL A 247 18.29 -20.01 -0.94
C VAL A 247 19.41 -20.22 0.07
N ASP A 248 19.69 -19.18 0.86
CA ASP A 248 20.56 -19.26 2.04
C ASP A 248 19.82 -18.72 3.29
N SER A 249 20.53 -18.57 4.41
CA SER A 249 19.90 -18.14 5.66
C SER A 249 19.41 -16.69 5.67
N GLU A 250 19.85 -15.87 4.72
CA GLU A 250 19.63 -14.43 4.63
C GLU A 250 18.96 -13.98 3.32
N ARG A 251 19.07 -14.76 2.24
CA ARG A 251 18.71 -14.37 0.87
C ARG A 251 18.02 -15.50 0.09
N ILE A 252 17.04 -15.12 -0.72
CA ILE A 252 16.44 -15.96 -1.77
C ILE A 252 16.73 -15.28 -3.11
N GLU A 253 17.40 -15.97 -4.02
CA GLU A 253 17.59 -15.48 -5.39
C GLU A 253 16.51 -16.03 -6.31
N VAL A 254 15.88 -15.13 -7.04
CA VAL A 254 14.79 -15.43 -7.97
C VAL A 254 15.21 -15.01 -9.37
N THR A 255 14.99 -15.88 -10.35
CA THR A 255 15.04 -15.49 -11.77
C THR A 255 13.62 -15.31 -12.28
N VAL A 256 13.34 -14.15 -12.87
CA VAL A 256 12.02 -13.82 -13.41
C VAL A 256 11.74 -14.67 -14.64
N THR A 257 10.65 -15.44 -14.60
CA THR A 257 10.19 -16.31 -15.70
C THR A 257 9.04 -15.69 -16.47
N TYR A 258 8.28 -14.78 -15.85
CA TYR A 258 7.20 -14.05 -16.50
C TYR A 258 7.12 -12.60 -16.01
N ALA A 259 6.98 -11.69 -16.98
CA ALA A 259 6.65 -10.28 -16.79
C ALA A 259 6.07 -9.74 -18.11
N LYS A 260 5.36 -8.60 -18.08
CA LYS A 260 4.91 -7.93 -19.31
C LYS A 260 6.10 -7.50 -20.17
N GLU A 261 5.92 -7.39 -21.50
CA GLU A 261 7.00 -7.06 -22.46
C GLU A 261 7.75 -5.77 -22.11
N GLU A 262 7.03 -4.74 -21.65
CA GLU A 262 7.61 -3.45 -21.25
C GLU A 262 8.35 -3.52 -19.89
N GLY A 263 8.27 -4.65 -19.18
CA GLY A 263 8.68 -4.83 -17.80
C GLY A 263 7.53 -4.64 -16.82
N ALA A 264 7.52 -5.44 -15.76
CA ALA A 264 6.55 -5.35 -14.68
C ALA A 264 7.14 -4.56 -13.50
N LYS A 265 6.30 -3.73 -12.87
CA LYS A 265 6.70 -2.83 -11.77
C LYS A 265 6.45 -3.52 -10.43
N LEU A 266 7.51 -3.85 -9.70
CA LEU A 266 7.43 -4.29 -8.31
C LEU A 266 7.60 -3.08 -7.38
N LYS A 267 6.75 -3.01 -6.35
CA LYS A 267 6.69 -1.92 -5.37
C LYS A 267 6.70 -2.51 -3.95
N ALA A 268 6.63 -1.65 -2.93
CA ALA A 268 6.42 -2.06 -1.56
C ALA A 268 5.01 -2.67 -1.34
N ASP A 269 4.88 -3.47 -0.29
CA ASP A 269 3.62 -4.06 0.19
C ASP A 269 2.86 -4.90 -0.86
N LYS A 270 3.58 -5.46 -1.84
CA LYS A 270 3.01 -6.36 -2.87
C LYS A 270 2.99 -7.79 -2.37
N GLY A 271 1.90 -8.50 -2.66
CA GLY A 271 1.74 -9.90 -2.28
C GLY A 271 2.82 -10.77 -2.91
N ILE A 272 3.33 -11.71 -2.12
CA ILE A 272 4.20 -12.78 -2.58
C ILE A 272 3.50 -14.10 -2.29
N ASN A 273 3.35 -14.95 -3.30
CA ASN A 273 2.76 -16.28 -3.17
C ASN A 273 3.78 -17.35 -3.55
N LEU A 274 3.81 -18.42 -2.76
CA LEU A 274 4.73 -19.55 -2.85
C LEU A 274 3.88 -20.82 -2.94
N PRO A 275 3.28 -21.11 -4.10
CA PRO A 275 2.20 -22.09 -4.21
C PRO A 275 2.63 -23.53 -3.93
N GLU A 276 3.91 -23.86 -4.15
CA GLU A 276 4.46 -25.20 -3.93
C GLU A 276 5.16 -25.35 -2.56
N SER A 277 5.58 -24.24 -1.95
CA SER A 277 6.31 -24.28 -0.68
C SER A 277 5.40 -24.68 0.47
N LYS A 278 5.89 -25.58 1.32
CA LYS A 278 5.19 -25.98 2.54
C LYS A 278 5.54 -25.02 3.68
N LEU A 279 4.88 -23.88 3.70
CA LEU A 279 5.09 -22.87 4.73
C LEU A 279 4.70 -23.42 6.11
N SER A 280 5.66 -23.40 7.03
CA SER A 280 5.50 -23.78 8.43
C SER A 280 4.62 -22.80 9.19
N ILE A 281 4.53 -21.56 8.70
CA ILE A 281 3.73 -20.51 9.30
C ILE A 281 2.28 -20.64 8.83
N SER A 282 1.40 -20.87 9.81
CA SER A 282 -0.03 -21.01 9.62
C SER A 282 -0.77 -20.56 10.87
N GLY A 283 -2.00 -20.07 10.69
CA GLY A 283 -2.83 -19.57 11.78
C GLY A 283 -2.39 -18.21 12.33
N LEU A 284 -2.44 -18.06 13.66
CA LEU A 284 -2.21 -16.78 14.36
C LEU A 284 -0.71 -16.42 14.44
N THR A 285 -0.36 -15.25 13.94
CA THR A 285 0.95 -14.60 14.17
C THR A 285 1.03 -13.97 15.56
N LEU A 286 2.22 -13.51 15.97
CA LEU A 286 2.39 -12.76 17.22
C LEU A 286 1.54 -11.48 17.24
N LYS A 287 1.54 -10.73 16.13
CA LYS A 287 0.70 -9.54 15.96
C LYS A 287 -0.79 -9.90 16.05
N ASP A 288 -1.21 -11.01 15.44
CA ASP A 288 -2.62 -11.42 15.50
C ASP A 288 -3.05 -11.72 16.94
N LYS A 289 -2.19 -12.31 17.78
CA LYS A 289 -2.49 -12.52 19.22
C LYS A 289 -2.66 -11.20 19.98
N GLU A 290 -1.86 -10.19 19.65
CA GLU A 290 -1.99 -8.86 20.23
C GLU A 290 -3.29 -8.18 19.77
N ASP A 291 -3.55 -8.19 18.47
CA ASP A 291 -4.77 -7.64 17.88
C ASP A 291 -6.02 -8.36 18.39
N LEU A 292 -5.95 -9.67 18.63
CA LEU A 292 -7.06 -10.48 19.11
C LEU A 292 -7.61 -9.97 20.45
N LYS A 293 -6.76 -9.38 21.31
CA LYS A 293 -7.20 -8.76 22.58
C LYS A 293 -8.13 -7.58 22.35
N PHE A 294 -7.86 -6.78 21.32
CA PHE A 294 -8.75 -5.68 20.91
C PHE A 294 -10.00 -6.24 20.22
N VAL A 295 -9.83 -7.18 19.28
CA VAL A 295 -10.92 -7.80 18.52
C VAL A 295 -11.95 -8.42 19.47
N ALA A 296 -11.50 -9.14 20.49
CA ALA A 296 -12.36 -9.77 21.49
C ALA A 296 -13.30 -8.80 22.23
N GLN A 297 -12.90 -7.52 22.36
CA GLN A 297 -13.70 -6.51 23.05
C GLN A 297 -14.73 -5.83 22.15
N TYR A 298 -14.47 -5.74 20.84
CA TYR A 298 -15.23 -4.87 19.94
C TYR A 298 -15.90 -5.58 18.76
N ALA A 299 -15.47 -6.79 18.42
CA ALA A 299 -16.03 -7.55 17.32
C ALA A 299 -17.19 -8.45 17.79
N ASP A 300 -18.16 -8.65 16.90
CA ASP A 300 -19.10 -9.77 17.04
C ASP A 300 -18.48 -11.08 16.53
N VAL A 301 -17.59 -10.97 15.53
CA VAL A 301 -16.96 -12.11 14.84
C VAL A 301 -15.50 -11.77 14.52
N VAL A 302 -14.59 -12.70 14.77
CA VAL A 302 -13.22 -12.65 14.25
C VAL A 302 -13.10 -13.54 13.01
N ASN A 303 -12.53 -13.00 11.94
CA ASN A 303 -12.12 -13.78 10.79
C ASN A 303 -10.62 -14.07 10.92
N VAL A 304 -10.24 -15.35 10.81
CA VAL A 304 -8.86 -15.81 10.96
C VAL A 304 -8.33 -16.23 9.60
N SER A 305 -7.27 -15.55 9.15
CA SER A 305 -6.60 -15.77 7.87
C SER A 305 -5.66 -16.98 7.91
N PHE A 306 -5.36 -17.56 6.75
CA PHE A 306 -4.40 -18.65 6.50
C PHE A 306 -4.57 -19.87 7.43
N VAL A 307 -5.81 -20.32 7.62
CA VAL A 307 -6.10 -21.55 8.38
C VAL A 307 -5.83 -22.75 7.48
N ASN A 308 -4.82 -23.56 7.85
CA ASN A 308 -4.31 -24.64 7.01
C ASN A 308 -4.65 -26.03 7.57
N ASN A 309 -4.83 -26.17 8.88
CA ASN A 309 -5.03 -27.47 9.52
C ASN A 309 -5.78 -27.37 10.86
N ALA A 310 -6.12 -28.51 11.46
CA ALA A 310 -6.83 -28.58 12.74
C ALA A 310 -6.03 -28.00 13.92
N GLN A 311 -4.70 -28.04 13.87
CA GLN A 311 -3.85 -27.50 14.93
C GLN A 311 -3.93 -25.97 15.00
N ASP A 312 -4.08 -25.29 13.85
CA ASP A 312 -4.30 -23.84 13.80
C ASP A 312 -5.58 -23.45 14.55
N VAL A 313 -6.63 -24.25 14.36
CA VAL A 313 -7.90 -24.07 15.08
C VAL A 313 -7.70 -24.29 16.58
N PHE A 314 -6.99 -25.34 16.99
CA PHE A 314 -6.72 -25.57 18.42
C PHE A 314 -5.90 -24.46 19.07
N LYS A 315 -4.92 -23.89 18.34
CA LYS A 315 -4.16 -22.73 18.81
C LYS A 315 -5.08 -21.50 18.99
N LEU A 316 -5.96 -21.23 18.02
CA LEU A 316 -6.95 -20.16 18.12
C LEU A 316 -7.87 -20.32 19.32
N LEU A 317 -8.43 -21.52 19.52
CA LEU A 317 -9.33 -21.79 20.64
C LEU A 317 -8.63 -21.66 21.99
N ALA A 318 -7.36 -22.08 22.08
CA ALA A 318 -6.56 -21.89 23.28
C ALA A 318 -6.32 -20.40 23.58
N GLU A 319 -5.99 -19.60 22.56
CA GLU A 319 -5.80 -18.16 22.71
C GLU A 319 -7.09 -17.45 23.14
N LEU A 320 -8.23 -17.77 22.52
CA LEU A 320 -9.53 -17.22 22.89
C LEU A 320 -9.89 -17.54 24.34
N LYS A 321 -9.57 -18.75 24.81
CA LYS A 321 -9.76 -19.14 26.21
C LYS A 321 -8.87 -18.34 27.15
N GLU A 322 -7.60 -18.15 26.80
CA GLU A 322 -6.64 -17.37 27.60
C GLU A 322 -7.11 -15.92 27.82
N ILE A 323 -7.71 -15.31 26.80
CA ILE A 323 -8.23 -13.94 26.88
C ILE A 323 -9.71 -13.86 27.30
N ASN A 324 -10.33 -14.98 27.71
CA ASN A 324 -11.75 -15.08 28.10
C ASN A 324 -12.74 -14.57 27.03
N ALA A 325 -12.51 -14.95 25.77
CA ALA A 325 -13.31 -14.54 24.61
C ALA A 325 -13.98 -15.71 23.89
N GLU A 326 -14.29 -16.80 24.60
CA GLU A 326 -14.92 -18.02 24.05
C GLU A 326 -16.34 -17.76 23.46
N GLN A 327 -16.95 -16.61 23.74
CA GLN A 327 -18.23 -16.17 23.17
C GLN A 327 -18.12 -15.54 21.77
N LEU A 328 -16.91 -15.15 21.34
CA LEU A 328 -16.69 -14.45 20.08
C LEU A 328 -16.98 -15.35 18.89
N GLY A 329 -17.75 -14.91 17.89
CA GLY A 329 -17.95 -15.72 16.69
C GLY A 329 -16.64 -15.91 15.93
N ILE A 330 -16.42 -17.08 15.33
CA ILE A 330 -15.23 -17.37 14.54
C ILE A 330 -15.62 -17.59 13.08
N ILE A 331 -14.90 -16.97 12.15
CA ILE A 331 -14.89 -17.34 10.74
C ILE A 331 -13.48 -17.79 10.37
N LEU A 332 -13.35 -19.04 9.92
CA LEU A 332 -12.09 -19.58 9.42
C LEU A 332 -11.97 -19.28 7.92
N LYS A 333 -10.92 -18.58 7.51
CA LYS A 333 -10.68 -18.27 6.09
C LYS A 333 -9.80 -19.36 5.48
N ILE A 334 -10.28 -19.91 4.37
CA ILE A 334 -9.58 -20.91 3.58
C ILE A 334 -9.05 -20.20 2.33
N GLU A 335 -7.73 -20.05 2.31
CA GLU A 335 -6.95 -19.21 1.38
C GLU A 335 -5.86 -20.01 0.65
N THR A 336 -5.56 -21.22 1.13
CA THR A 336 -4.46 -22.04 0.59
C THR A 336 -4.99 -23.39 0.12
N GLN A 337 -4.24 -24.03 -0.78
CA GLN A 337 -4.52 -25.39 -1.21
C GLN A 337 -4.52 -26.38 -0.02
N SER A 338 -3.58 -26.22 0.92
CA SER A 338 -3.50 -27.02 2.14
C SER A 338 -4.74 -26.85 3.02
N GLY A 339 -5.19 -25.62 3.25
CA GLY A 339 -6.42 -25.33 3.99
C GLY A 339 -7.65 -25.96 3.33
N PHE A 340 -7.72 -25.94 2.01
CA PHE A 340 -8.81 -26.58 1.27
C PHE A 340 -8.77 -28.12 1.39
N GLN A 341 -7.60 -28.75 1.23
CA GLN A 341 -7.44 -30.20 1.36
C GLN A 341 -7.76 -30.69 2.78
N ASN A 342 -7.40 -29.91 3.81
CA ASN A 342 -7.63 -30.23 5.22
C ASN A 342 -8.98 -29.73 5.75
N LEU A 343 -9.84 -29.15 4.90
CA LEU A 343 -11.08 -28.50 5.30
C LEU A 343 -11.99 -29.37 6.21
N PRO A 344 -12.19 -30.68 5.94
CA PRO A 344 -12.99 -31.52 6.83
C PRO A 344 -12.44 -31.60 8.26
N ALA A 345 -11.11 -31.72 8.41
CA ALA A 345 -10.47 -31.78 9.72
C ALA A 345 -10.50 -30.42 10.44
N ILE A 346 -10.33 -29.33 9.69
CA ILE A 346 -10.47 -27.95 10.21
C ILE A 346 -11.87 -27.74 10.77
N ILE A 347 -12.92 -28.08 10.01
CA ILE A 347 -14.32 -27.93 10.45
C ILE A 347 -14.58 -28.78 11.71
N LEU A 348 -14.16 -30.05 11.71
CA LEU A 348 -14.37 -30.94 12.85
C LEU A 348 -13.71 -30.40 14.14
N ALA A 349 -12.50 -29.85 14.02
CA ALA A 349 -11.83 -29.19 15.14
C ALA A 349 -12.60 -27.95 15.62
N ALA A 350 -13.11 -27.16 14.68
CA ALA A 350 -13.79 -25.89 14.92
C ALA A 350 -15.19 -26.05 15.51
N MET A 351 -15.86 -27.19 15.31
CA MET A 351 -17.18 -27.51 15.90
C MET A 351 -17.19 -27.49 17.44
N ARG A 352 -16.03 -27.42 18.09
CA ARG A 352 -15.89 -27.18 19.54
C ARG A 352 -16.28 -25.76 19.95
N HIS A 353 -16.52 -24.87 18.99
CA HIS A 353 -16.81 -23.47 19.20
C HIS A 353 -18.10 -23.07 18.48
N HIS A 354 -18.86 -22.16 19.09
CA HIS A 354 -20.06 -21.60 18.48
C HIS A 354 -20.23 -20.14 18.92
N PRO A 355 -20.53 -19.19 18.02
CA PRO A 355 -20.82 -19.37 16.59
C PRO A 355 -19.59 -19.62 15.70
N LEU A 356 -19.76 -20.42 14.65
CA LEU A 356 -18.71 -20.76 13.68
C LEU A 356 -19.18 -20.53 12.25
N GLY A 357 -18.28 -20.01 11.40
CA GLY A 357 -18.42 -19.96 9.96
C GLY A 357 -17.12 -20.30 9.24
N VAL A 358 -17.21 -20.51 7.93
CA VAL A 358 -16.08 -20.69 7.02
C VAL A 358 -16.22 -19.69 5.88
N MET A 359 -15.12 -19.06 5.49
CA MET A 359 -15.05 -18.15 4.35
C MET A 359 -14.08 -18.71 3.31
N ILE A 360 -14.55 -18.87 2.07
CA ILE A 360 -13.71 -19.20 0.93
C ILE A 360 -13.18 -17.89 0.36
N ALA A 361 -11.91 -17.57 0.65
CA ALA A 361 -11.27 -16.33 0.24
C ALA A 361 -10.62 -16.55 -1.13
N ARG A 362 -11.35 -16.20 -2.20
CA ARG A 362 -10.98 -16.49 -3.60
C ARG A 362 -9.85 -15.61 -4.18
N GLY A 363 -9.39 -14.62 -3.41
CA GLY A 363 -8.41 -13.64 -3.88
C GLY A 363 -6.97 -14.05 -3.61
N ASP A 364 -6.79 -14.87 -2.57
CA ASP A 364 -5.55 -15.60 -2.26
C ASP A 364 -5.60 -16.97 -2.98
#